data_AF-G5J014-F1
#
_entry.id   AF-G5J014-F1
#
_cell.length_a   1.000
_cell.length_b   1.000
_cell.length_c   1.000
_cell.angle_alpha   90.00
_cell.angle_beta   90.00
_cell.angle_gamma   90.00
#
_symmetry.space_group_name_H-M   'P 1'
#
loop_
_entity.id
_entity.type
_entity.pdbx_description
1 polymer ?
#
loop_
_entity_poly.entity_id
_entity_poly.type
_entity_poly.pdbx_seq_one_letter_code
_entity_poly.pdbx_strand_id
1 'polypeptide(L)' 'MIRLWEQDPNLFINQPGLYPFAPLTNSKSPNTLLQQISAKINNLEDIEQRQILGSCTSILAGLRFDKILVNSLFQ' A
#
# COMPACT_ATOMS: atom_id res chain seq x y z
N MET A 1 -9.47 11.09 16.40
CA MET A 1 -8.15 10.98 15.74
C MET A 1 -7.90 9.51 15.45
N ILE A 2 -7.59 9.14 14.21
CA ILE A 2 -7.28 7.74 13.85
C ILE A 2 -5.76 7.59 13.75
N ARG A 3 -5.20 6.59 14.44
CA ARG A 3 -3.77 6.28 14.45
C ARG A 3 -3.50 5.07 13.56
N LEU A 4 -3.10 5.30 12.30
CA LEU A 4 -2.89 4.23 11.33
C LEU A 4 -1.84 3.21 11.80
N TRP A 5 -0.79 3.67 12.48
CA TRP A 5 0.29 2.81 12.99
C TRP A 5 -0.13 1.88 14.15
N GLU A 6 -1.37 1.97 14.64
CA GLU A 6 -1.95 1.06 15.63
C GLU A 6 -2.96 0.09 15.00
N GLN A 7 -3.32 0.28 13.73
CA GLN A 7 -4.34 -0.52 13.05
C GLN A 7 -3.78 -1.84 12.50
N ASP A 8 -4.65 -2.85 12.43
CA ASP A 8 -4.35 -4.15 11.83
C ASP A 8 -4.23 -4.03 10.30
N PRO A 9 -3.07 -4.37 9.69
CA PRO A 9 -2.88 -4.37 8.23
C PRO A 9 -3.90 -5.22 7.46
N ASN A 10 -4.45 -6.27 8.08
CA ASN A 10 -5.40 -7.17 7.43
C ASN A 10 -6.71 -6.45 7.03
N LEU A 11 -7.08 -5.38 7.72
CA LEU A 11 -8.26 -4.59 7.36
C LEU A 11 -8.03 -3.81 6.05
N PHE A 12 -6.78 -3.44 5.78
CA PHE A 12 -6.43 -2.57 4.66
C PHE A 12 -6.16 -3.38 3.39
N ILE A 13 -5.57 -4.58 3.51
CA ILE A 13 -5.28 -5.45 2.36
C ILE A 13 -6.53 -6.08 1.71
N ASN A 14 -7.67 -6.05 2.39
CA ASN A 14 -8.91 -6.64 1.90
C ASN A 14 -9.85 -5.63 1.21
N GLN A 15 -9.56 -4.34 1.30
CA GLN A 15 -10.40 -3.28 0.75
C GLN A 15 -9.59 -2.39 -0.21
N PRO A 16 -9.89 -2.38 -1.53
CA PRO A 16 -9.12 -1.60 -2.50
C PRO A 16 -8.96 -0.11 -2.16
N GLY A 17 -10.01 0.53 -1.64
CA GLY A 17 -9.96 1.93 -1.21
C GLY A 17 -9.04 2.20 -0.02
N LEU A 18 -8.58 1.16 0.69
CA LEU A 18 -7.68 1.26 1.83
C LEU A 18 -6.22 0.91 1.49
N TYR A 19 -5.95 0.41 0.28
CA TYR A 19 -4.59 0.03 -0.15
C TYR A 19 -3.55 1.13 0.05
N PRO A 20 -3.84 2.43 -0.23
CA PRO A 20 -2.86 3.48 -0.03
C PRO A 20 -2.42 3.67 1.43
N PHE A 21 -3.27 3.32 2.39
CA PHE A 21 -2.99 3.49 3.81
C PHE A 21 -2.34 2.26 4.46
N ALA A 22 -2.43 1.09 3.81
CA ALA A 22 -1.82 -0.16 4.28
C ALA A 22 -0.32 -0.02 4.66
N PRO A 23 0.53 0.72 3.92
CA PRO A 23 1.95 0.90 4.29
C PRO A 23 2.15 1.53 5.68
N LEU A 24 1.18 2.31 6.16
CA LEU A 24 1.27 3.05 7.43
C LEU A 24 0.77 2.23 8.64
N THR A 25 0.27 1.01 8.43
CA THR A 25 -0.33 0.16 9.48
C THR A 25 0.68 -0.58 10.34
N ASN A 26 0.24 -1.19 11.44
CA ASN A 26 1.12 -1.97 12.32
C ASN A 26 1.39 -3.37 11.75
N SER A 27 2.26 -3.48 10.76
CA SER A 27 2.67 -4.77 10.20
C SER A 27 3.95 -5.29 10.84
N LYS A 28 3.92 -6.58 11.24
CA LYS A 28 5.12 -7.33 11.65
C LYS A 28 6.09 -7.57 10.49
N SER A 29 5.58 -7.57 9.25
CA SER A 29 6.34 -7.78 8.01
C SER A 29 5.98 -6.68 7.00
N PRO A 30 6.42 -5.43 7.22
CA PRO A 30 5.97 -4.27 6.45
C PRO A 30 6.34 -4.36 4.96
N ASN A 31 7.51 -4.89 4.62
CA ASN A 31 7.95 -5.01 3.22
C ASN A 31 7.10 -6.05 2.47
N THR A 32 6.81 -7.18 3.10
CA THR A 32 5.93 -8.22 2.54
C THR A 32 4.51 -7.69 2.33
N LEU A 33 3.98 -6.91 3.29
CA LEU A 33 2.69 -6.25 3.12
C LEU A 33 2.69 -5.32 1.91
N LEU A 34 3.73 -4.50 1.75
CA LEU A 34 3.83 -3.56 0.63
C LEU A 34 3.84 -4.28 -0.73
N GLN A 35 4.58 -5.39 -0.83
CA GLN A 35 4.60 -6.25 -2.02
C GLN A 35 3.24 -6.86 -2.34
N GLN A 36 2.51 -7.31 -1.30
CA GLN A 36 1.15 -7.86 -1.50
C GLN A 36 0.17 -6.79 -1.98
N ILE A 37 0.29 -5.57 -1.45
CA ILE A 37 -0.54 -4.44 -1.86
C ILE A 37 -0.25 -4.05 -3.32
N SER A 38 1.03 -3.95 -3.72
CA SER A 38 1.36 -3.66 -5.12
C SER A 38 0.83 -4.72 -6.08
N ALA A 39 0.96 -6.01 -5.73
CA ALA A 39 0.40 -7.10 -6.50
C ALA A 39 -1.14 -7.02 -6.60
N LYS A 40 -1.83 -6.67 -5.52
CA LYS A 40 -3.29 -6.48 -5.52
C LYS A 40 -3.73 -5.31 -6.37
N ILE A 41 -3.00 -4.19 -6.35
CA ILE A 41 -3.25 -3.04 -7.21
C ILE A 41 -3.07 -3.44 -8.68
N ASN A 42 -1.98 -4.14 -9.01
CA ASN A 42 -1.70 -4.59 -10.37
C ASN A 42 -2.75 -5.56 -10.95
N ASN A 43 -3.48 -6.26 -10.08
CA ASN A 43 -4.57 -7.16 -10.46
C ASN A 43 -5.94 -6.46 -10.63
N LEU A 44 -6.06 -5.15 -10.36
CA LEU A 44 -7.32 -4.42 -10.55
C LEU A 44 -7.63 -4.27 -12.03
N GLU A 45 -8.83 -4.66 -12.48
CA GLU A 45 -9.24 -4.58 -13.89
C GLU A 45 -9.31 -3.13 -14.41
N ASP A 46 -9.77 -2.21 -13.55
CA ASP A 46 -9.85 -0.78 -13.87
C ASP A 46 -8.46 -0.13 -13.89
N ILE A 47 -8.07 0.36 -15.06
CA ILE A 47 -6.76 0.99 -15.31
C ILE A 47 -6.64 2.33 -14.58
N GLU A 48 -7.69 3.15 -14.55
CA GLU A 48 -7.67 4.43 -13.83
C GLU A 48 -7.54 4.18 -12.33
N GLN A 49 -8.34 3.26 -11.80
CA GLN A 49 -8.28 2.89 -10.39
C GLN A 49 -6.90 2.35 -10.02
N ARG A 50 -6.31 1.50 -10.86
CA ARG A 50 -4.96 0.97 -10.68
C ARG A 50 -3.92 2.07 -10.60
N GLN A 51 -3.95 3.03 -11.53
CA GLN A 51 -3.00 4.15 -11.57
C GLN A 51 -3.13 5.07 -10.34
N ILE A 52 -4.36 5.43 -9.98
CA ILE A 52 -4.62 6.29 -8.80
C ILE A 52 -4.14 5.59 -7.53
N LEU A 53 -4.57 4.35 -7.30
CA LEU A 53 -4.22 3.62 -6.09
C LEU A 53 -2.71 3.33 -6.02
N GLY A 54 -2.08 2.96 -7.13
CA GLY A 54 -0.63 2.76 -7.20
C GLY A 54 0.14 4.04 -6.84
N SER A 55 -0.26 5.18 -7.42
CA SER A 55 0.38 6.48 -7.17
C SER A 55 0.19 6.95 -5.72
N CYS A 56 -1.03 6.87 -5.18
CA CYS A 56 -1.27 7.24 -3.78
C CYS A 56 -0.51 6.32 -2.81
N THR A 57 -0.46 5.02 -3.10
CA THR A 57 0.26 4.06 -2.27
C THR A 57 1.76 4.32 -2.30
N SER A 58 2.35 4.63 -3.45
CA SER A 58 3.79 4.91 -3.55
C SER A 58 4.20 6.16 -2.76
N ILE A 59 3.39 7.22 -2.82
CA ILE A 59 3.61 8.45 -2.04
C ILE A 59 3.59 8.15 -0.54
N LEU A 60 2.56 7.44 -0.06
CA LEU A 60 2.40 7.13 1.37
C LEU A 60 3.44 6.11 1.85
N ALA A 61 3.80 5.13 1.02
CA ALA A 61 4.88 4.20 1.32
C ALA A 61 6.24 4.91 1.41
N GLY A 62 6.49 5.93 0.60
CA GLY A 62 7.70 6.75 0.67
C GLY A 62 7.93 7.46 2.02
N LEU A 63 6.91 7.58 2.87
CA LEU A 63 7.04 8.13 4.22
C LEU A 63 7.68 7.16 5.23
N ARG A 64 7.63 5.84 4.95
CA ARG A 64 8.09 4.79 5.88
C ARG A 64 9.14 3.86 5.28
N PHE A 65 9.11 3.64 3.97
CA PHE A 65 9.91 2.62 3.28
C PHE A 65 11.08 3.21 2.50
N ASP A 66 12.04 2.34 2.18
CA ASP A 66 13.13 2.69 1.29
C ASP A 66 12.62 3.03 -0.12
N LYS A 67 13.14 4.11 -0.71
CA LYS A 67 12.70 4.60 -2.02
C LYS A 67 12.99 3.62 -3.16
N ILE A 68 14.07 2.84 -3.08
CA ILE A 68 14.41 1.81 -4.07
C ILE A 68 13.34 0.72 -4.05
N LEU A 69 12.90 0.30 -2.87
CA LEU A 69 11.83 -0.68 -2.72
C LEU A 69 10.49 -0.13 -3.23
N VAL A 70 10.13 1.11 -2.91
CA VAL A 70 8.87 1.71 -3.38
C VAL A 70 8.85 1.80 -4.91
N ASN A 71 9.95 2.28 -5.50
CA ASN A 71 10.05 2.42 -6.96
C ASN A 71 10.04 1.08 -7.68
N SER A 72 10.58 0.00 -7.11
CA SER A 72 10.54 -1.32 -7.76
C SER A 72 9.13 -1.95 -7.76
N LEU A 73 8.23 -1.48 -6.89
CA LEU A 73 6.88 -2.04 -6.73
C LEU A 73 5.78 -1.25 -7.45
N PHE A 74 5.96 0.06 -7.65
CA PHE A 74 4.93 0.96 -8.20
C PHE A 74 5.42 1.73 -9.44
N GLN A 75 6.22 1.06 -10.28
CA GLN A 75 6.77 1.59 -11.53
C GLN A 75 5.74 1.69 -12.66
#